data_AF-A0A7V9KKT3-F1
#
_entry.id   AF-A0A7V9KKT3-F1
#
_cell.length_a   1.000
_cell.length_b   1.000
_cell.length_c   1.000
_cell.angle_alpha   90.00
_cell.angle_beta   90.00
_cell.angle_gamma   90.00
#
_symmetry.space_group_name_H-M   'P 1'
#
loop_
_entity.id
_entity.type
_entity.pdbx_description
1 polymer ?
#
loop_
_entity_poly.entity_id
_entity_poly.type
_entity_poly.pdbx_seq_one_letter_code
_entity_poly.pdbx_strand_id
1 'polypeptide(L)' 'MDDRVRTFLLGSGILFLLVFAALTVVALSTATLNVATLVIGAVSLFIIVAVLLALIEAIRNPPPG' A
#
# COMPACT_ATOMS: atom_id res chain seq x y z
N MET A 1 -2.12 -9.91 -20.95
CA MET A 1 -1.73 -10.51 -19.65
C MET A 1 -2.95 -11.28 -19.14
N ASP A 2 -2.84 -12.59 -18.87
CA ASP A 2 -4.00 -13.42 -18.51
C ASP A 2 -4.86 -12.77 -17.41
N ASP A 3 -6.18 -12.74 -17.58
CA ASP A 3 -7.13 -12.12 -16.62
C ASP A 3 -6.96 -12.67 -15.19
N ARG A 4 -6.48 -13.91 -15.08
CA ARG A 4 -6.09 -14.55 -13.81
C ARG A 4 -4.89 -13.88 -13.15
N VAL A 5 -3.86 -13.55 -13.94
CA VAL A 5 -2.66 -12.83 -13.46
C VAL A 5 -3.02 -11.42 -13.03
N ARG A 6 -3.89 -10.74 -13.79
CA ARG A 6 -4.39 -9.39 -13.44
C ARG A 6 -5.17 -9.38 -12.13
N THR A 7 -6.10 -10.32 -11.96
CA THR A 7 -6.90 -10.44 -10.73
C THR A 7 -6.01 -10.78 -9.53
N PHE A 8 -5.02 -11.65 -9.73
CA PHE A 8 -4.05 -12.01 -8.71
C PHE A 8 -3.18 -10.82 -8.29
N LEU A 9 -2.71 -10.00 -9.23
CA LEU A 9 -1.89 -8.82 -8.94
C LEU A 9 -2.67 -7.70 -8.24
N LEU A 10 -3.92 -7.45 -8.65
CA LEU A 10 -4.78 -6.48 -7.96
C LEU A 10 -5.13 -6.98 -6.54
N GLY A 11 -5.46 -8.26 -6.41
CA GLY A 11 -5.74 -8.87 -5.12
C GLY A 11 -4.53 -8.84 -4.17
N SER A 12 -3.33 -9.15 -4.67
CA SER A 12 -2.10 -9.09 -3.87
C SER A 12 -1.73 -7.65 -3.49
N GLY A 13 -1.94 -6.68 -4.38
CA GLY A 13 -1.74 -5.26 -4.08
C GLY A 13 -2.68 -4.75 -2.99
N ILE A 14 -3.96 -5.13 -3.02
CA ILE A 14 -4.93 -4.79 -1.98
C ILE A 14 -4.55 -5.45 -0.64
N LEU A 15 -4.21 -6.74 -0.66
CA LEU A 15 -3.78 -7.49 0.53
C LEU A 15 -2.54 -6.85 1.15
N PHE A 16 -1.53 -6.54 0.33
CA PHE A 16 -0.31 -5.86 0.77
C PHE A 16 -0.65 -4.54 1.46
N LEU A 17 -1.53 -3.74 0.85
CA LEU A 17 -1.90 -2.44 1.40
C LEU A 17 -2.60 -2.56 2.76
N LEU A 18 -3.52 -3.52 2.90
CA LEU A 18 -4.20 -3.80 4.17
C LEU A 18 -3.21 -4.23 5.27
N VAL A 19 -2.32 -5.18 4.95
CA VAL A 19 -1.33 -5.68 5.91
C VAL A 19 -0.34 -4.57 6.29
N PHE A 20 0.19 -3.84 5.31
CA PHE A 20 1.14 -2.77 5.54
C PHE A 20 0.54 -1.63 6.37
N ALA A 21 -0.70 -1.22 6.07
CA ALA A 21 -1.40 -0.21 6.87
C ALA A 21 -1.64 -0.68 8.31
N ALA A 22 -2.11 -1.92 8.50
CA ALA A 22 -2.31 -2.48 9.84
C ALA A 22 -1.00 -2.54 10.65
N LEU A 23 0.07 -3.05 10.06
CA LEU A 23 1.40 -3.11 10.70
C LEU A 23 1.95 -1.72 11.00
N THR A 24 1.75 -0.75 10.11
CA THR A 24 2.15 0.65 10.33
C THR A 24 1.43 1.25 11.53
N VAL A 25 0.12 1.02 11.66
CA VAL A 25 -0.68 1.51 12.80
C VAL A 25 -0.21 0.88 14.11
N VAL A 26 0.03 -0.44 14.12
CA VAL A 26 0.51 -1.15 15.33
C VAL A 26 1.93 -0.74 15.71
N ALA A 27 2.81 -0.54 14.73
CA ALA A 27 4.17 -0.07 14.98
C ALA A 27 4.16 1.35 15.55
N LEU A 28 3.34 2.26 15.00
CA LEU A 28 3.21 3.63 15.50
C LEU A 28 2.56 3.70 16.88
N SER A 29 1.62 2.81 17.21
CA SER A 29 0.95 2.82 18.52
C SER A 29 1.83 2.38 19.68
N THR A 30 2.91 1.64 19.39
CA THR A 30 3.87 1.15 20.39
C THR A 30 5.19 1.93 20.38
N ALA A 31 5.36 2.85 19.42
CA ALA A 31 6.58 3.61 19.25
C ALA A 31 6.67 4.82 20.21
N THR A 32 7.88 5.12 20.68
CA THR A 32 8.14 6.35 21.44
C THR A 32 8.16 7.55 20.49
N LEU A 33 7.42 8.61 20.82
CA LEU A 33 7.29 9.78 19.94
C LEU A 33 8.64 10.51 19.81
N ASN A 34 9.34 10.29 18.70
CA ASN A 34 10.62 10.93 18.39
C ASN A 34 10.71 11.26 16.88
N VAL A 35 11.78 11.97 16.50
CA VAL A 35 11.97 12.41 15.10
C VAL A 35 12.01 11.23 14.13
N ALA A 36 12.67 10.12 14.51
CA ALA A 36 12.76 8.94 13.65
C ALA A 36 11.39 8.30 13.42
N THR A 37 10.55 8.20 14.45
CA THR A 37 9.20 7.62 14.33
C THR A 37 8.26 8.50 13.51
N LEU A 38 8.41 9.83 13.59
CA LEU A 38 7.68 10.77 12.74
C LEU A 38 8.06 10.60 11.26
N VAL A 39 9.36 10.48 10.97
CA VAL A 39 9.87 10.25 9.61
C VAL A 39 9.37 8.90 9.08
N ILE A 40 9.46 7.83 9.86
CA ILE A 40 8.96 6.51 9.47
C ILE A 40 7.45 6.57 9.20
N GLY A 41 6.66 7.19 10.07
CA GLY A 41 5.22 7.36 9.87
C GLY A 41 4.88 8.13 8.58
N ALA A 42 5.61 9.21 8.30
CA ALA A 42 5.43 9.99 7.08
C ALA A 42 5.77 9.19 5.81
N VAL A 43 6.86 8.43 5.83
CA VAL A 43 7.26 7.55 4.72
C VAL A 43 6.23 6.44 4.51
N SER A 44 5.74 5.81 5.57
CA SER A 44 4.70 4.79 5.47
C SER A 44 3.41 5.34 4.88
N LEU A 45 2.98 6.54 5.30
CA LEU A 45 1.82 7.22 4.70
C LEU A 45 2.04 7.51 3.22
N PHE A 46 3.24 7.98 2.83
CA PHE A 46 3.58 8.21 1.43
C PHE A 46 3.49 6.93 0.61
N ILE A 47 4.02 5.80 1.11
CA ILE A 47 3.93 4.50 0.45
C ILE A 47 2.48 4.07 0.26
N ILE A 48 1.63 4.20 1.30
CA ILE A 48 0.20 3.87 1.20
C ILE A 48 -0.46 4.67 0.09
N VAL A 49 -0.24 5.99 0.04
CA VAL A 49 -0.82 6.87 -0.99
C VAL A 49 -0.31 6.48 -2.38
N ALA A 50 0.99 6.23 -2.54
CA ALA A 50 1.57 5.83 -3.82
C ALA A 50 0.97 4.51 -4.34
N VAL A 51 0.80 3.51 -3.47
CA VAL A 51 0.21 2.22 -3.85
C VAL A 51 -1.29 2.37 -4.13
N LEU A 52 -2.02 3.20 -3.38
CA LEU A 52 -3.43 3.50 -3.69
C LEU A 52 -3.56 4.16 -5.07
N LEU A 53 -2.71 5.12 -5.39
CA LEU A 53 -2.71 5.77 -6.72
C LEU A 53 -2.39 4.76 -7.82
N ALA A 54 -1.38 3.90 -7.63
CA ALA A 54 -1.05 2.86 -8.59
C ALA A 54 -2.18 1.85 -8.79
N LEU A 55 -2.90 1.47 -7.72
CA LEU A 55 -4.07 0.60 -7.80
C LEU A 55 -5.22 1.27 -8.54
N ILE A 56 -5.51 2.55 -8.22
CA ILE A 56 -6.55 3.32 -8.90
C ILE A 56 -6.22 3.44 -10.39
N GLU A 57 -4.97 3.72 -10.74
CA GLU A 57 -4.53 3.82 -12.13
C GLU A 57 -4.59 2.47 -12.85
N ALA A 58 -4.20 1.38 -12.19
CA ALA A 58 -4.33 0.02 -12.73
C ALA A 58 -5.80 -0.41 -12.93
N ILE A 59 -6.74 0.13 -12.13
CA ILE A 59 -8.18 -0.08 -12.30
C ILE A 59 -8.74 0.80 -13.42
N ARG A 60 -8.32 2.07 -13.51
CA ARG A 60 -8.78 3.05 -14.52
C ARG A 60 -8.26 2.75 -15.92
N ASN A 61 -6.99 2.38 -16.03
CA ASN A 61 -6.32 2.00 -17.26
C ASN A 61 -5.88 0.54 -17.15
N PRO A 62 -6.84 -0.40 -17.23
CA PRO A 62 -6.47 -1.81 -17.24
C PRO A 62 -5.54 -2.06 -18.44
N PRO A 63 -4.37 -2.68 -18.26
CA PRO A 63 -3.44 -2.91 -19.34
C PRO A 63 -4.14 -3.67 -20.47
N PRO A 64 -3.88 -3.33 -21.75
CA PRO A 64 -4.48 -4.02 -22.88
C PRO A 64 -4.17 -5.53 -22.77
N GLY A 65 -5.23 -6.33 -22.88
CA GLY A 65 -5.20 -7.80 -22.77
C GLY A 65 -4.28 -8.43 -23.78
#